data_AF-A0A3S8T131-F1
#
_entry.id   AF-A0A3S8T131-F1
#
_cell.length_a   1.000
_cell.length_b   1.000
_cell.length_c   1.000
_cell.angle_alpha   90.00
_cell.angle_beta   90.00
_cell.angle_gamma   90.00
#
_symmetry.space_group_name_H-M   'P 1'
#
loop_
_entity.id
_entity.type
_entity.pdbx_description
1 polymer ?
#
loop_
_entity_poly.entity_id
_entity_poly.type
_entity_poly.pdbx_seq_one_letter_code
_entity_poly.pdbx_strand_id
1 'polypeptide(L)'
;MIDENLYKKLYYRSCHRGCKESDIIFQRFADKHLKTLSGVELQLYIDFLNELDADIMAWIMNQVPFPDKYLLIKTKILSTIDG
;
A
#
# COMPACT_ATOMS: atom_id res chain seq x y z
N MET A 1 -10.47 -14.59 -4.06
CA MET A 1 -11.27 -13.38 -3.78
C MET A 1 -11.00 -12.99 -2.33
N ILE A 2 -10.72 -11.72 -2.04
CA ILE A 2 -10.42 -11.28 -0.67
C ILE A 2 -11.66 -11.43 0.21
N ASP A 3 -11.47 -11.91 1.44
CA ASP A 3 -12.53 -11.96 2.44
C ASP A 3 -12.98 -10.54 2.83
N GLU A 4 -14.28 -10.33 3.07
CA GLU A 4 -14.84 -9.00 3.36
C GLU A 4 -14.29 -8.40 4.66
N ASN A 5 -14.07 -9.23 5.70
CA ASN A 5 -13.52 -8.78 6.97
C ASN A 5 -12.05 -8.38 6.80
N LEU A 6 -11.28 -9.18 6.05
CA LEU A 6 -9.91 -8.84 5.72
C LEU A 6 -9.81 -7.55 4.90
N TYR A 7 -10.69 -7.37 3.90
CA TYR A 7 -10.75 -6.13 3.12
C TYR A 7 -10.99 -4.91 4.02
N LYS A 8 -11.99 -4.95 4.91
CA LYS A 8 -12.30 -3.85 5.83
C LYS A 8 -11.12 -3.52 6.75
N LYS A 9 -10.43 -4.53 7.27
CA LYS A 9 -9.23 -4.35 8.10
C LYS A 9 -8.11 -3.66 7.34
N LEU A 10 -7.79 -4.13 6.13
CA LEU A 10 -6.71 -3.56 5.33
C LEU A 10 -7.04 -2.16 4.81
N TYR A 11 -8.28 -1.94 4.39
CA TYR A 11 -8.77 -0.61 4.03
C TYR A 11 -8.63 0.35 5.21
N TYR A 12 -9.09 -0.04 6.41
CA TYR A 12 -8.94 0.78 7.61
C TYR A 12 -7.48 1.13 7.90
N ARG A 13 -6.57 0.14 7.85
CA ARG A 13 -5.11 0.36 8.05
C ARG A 13 -4.47 1.22 6.96
N SER A 14 -5.05 1.25 5.77
CA SER A 14 -4.59 2.10 4.67
C SER A 14 -4.94 3.57 4.91
N CYS A 15 -6.06 3.84 5.60
CA CYS A 15 -6.56 5.20 5.85
C CYS A 15 -6.25 5.74 7.26
N HIS A 16 -5.59 4.95 8.12
CA HIS A 16 -5.26 5.32 9.50
C HIS A 16 -3.76 5.14 9.73
N ARG A 17 -2.99 5.89 8.97
CA ARG A 17 -1.55 5.99 9.08
C ARG A 17 -1.19 7.26 9.84
N GLY A 18 0.08 7.40 10.21
CA GLY A 18 0.56 8.51 11.04
C GLY A 18 0.60 9.85 10.33
N CYS A 19 0.38 9.90 9.01
CA CYS A 19 0.47 11.11 8.20
C CYS A 19 -0.66 11.20 7.15
N LYS A 20 -1.25 12.39 7.03
CA LYS A 20 -2.35 12.67 6.08
C LYS A 20 -1.98 12.39 4.63
N GLU A 21 -0.73 12.64 4.24
CA GLU A 21 -0.24 12.36 2.89
C GLU A 21 -0.24 10.87 2.59
N SER A 22 0.27 10.04 3.51
CA SER A 22 0.26 8.59 3.35
C SER A 22 -1.18 8.07 3.35
N ASP A 23 -2.05 8.58 4.22
CA ASP A 23 -3.48 8.22 4.21
C ASP A 23 -4.15 8.42 2.85
N ILE A 24 -3.93 9.58 2.22
CA ILE A 24 -4.54 9.89 0.91
C ILE A 24 -4.02 8.92 -0.17
N ILE A 25 -2.72 8.67 -0.20
CA ILE A 25 -2.09 7.78 -1.19
C ILE A 25 -2.63 6.35 -1.01
N PHE A 26 -2.61 5.82 0.22
CA PHE A 26 -3.00 4.44 0.48
C PHE A 26 -4.50 4.23 0.44
N GLN A 27 -5.31 5.23 0.74
CA GLN A 27 -6.74 5.19 0.47
C GLN A 27 -7.01 4.99 -1.03
N ARG A 28 -6.39 5.81 -1.89
CA ARG A 28 -6.54 5.67 -3.36
C ARG A 28 -6.05 4.31 -3.86
N PHE A 29 -4.95 3.80 -3.32
CA PHE A 29 -4.48 2.45 -3.60
C PHE A 29 -5.51 1.40 -3.20
N ALA A 30 -6.08 1.52 -2.01
CA ALA A 30 -7.05 0.55 -1.52
C ALA A 30 -8.31 0.52 -2.40
N ASP A 31 -8.81 1.70 -2.78
CA ASP A 31 -9.97 1.84 -3.67
C ASP A 31 -9.73 1.21 -5.05
N LYS A 32 -8.55 1.44 -5.64
CA LYS A 32 -8.22 0.99 -7.02
C LYS A 32 -7.76 -0.47 -7.08
N HIS A 33 -7.00 -0.95 -6.10
CA HIS A 33 -6.23 -2.19 -6.23
C HIS A 33 -6.55 -3.26 -5.20
N LEU A 34 -6.95 -2.93 -3.97
CA LEU A 34 -7.04 -3.89 -2.86
C LEU A 34 -7.97 -5.09 -3.16
N LYS A 35 -9.09 -4.86 -3.86
CA LYS A 35 -10.03 -5.94 -4.25
C LYS A 35 -9.48 -6.88 -5.32
N THR A 36 -8.44 -6.44 -6.04
CA THR A 36 -7.86 -7.15 -7.19
C THR A 36 -6.51 -7.79 -6.89
N LEU A 37 -5.96 -7.60 -5.69
CA LEU A 37 -4.69 -8.19 -5.30
C LEU A 37 -4.81 -9.73 -5.28
N SER A 38 -3.83 -10.39 -5.86
CA SER A 38 -3.62 -11.83 -5.70
C SER A 38 -3.19 -12.16 -4.27
N GLY A 39 -3.23 -13.44 -3.88
CA GLY A 39 -2.84 -13.86 -2.53
C GLY A 39 -1.41 -13.46 -2.14
N VAL A 40 -0.48 -13.51 -3.10
CA VAL A 40 0.92 -13.10 -2.88
C VAL A 40 1.03 -11.60 -2.71
N GLU A 41 0.40 -10.82 -3.58
CA GLU A 41 0.39 -9.36 -3.49
C GLU A 41 -0.30 -8.87 -2.22
N LEU A 42 -1.35 -9.56 -1.79
CA LEU A 42 -2.06 -9.25 -0.56
C LEU A 42 -1.16 -9.44 0.67
N GLN A 43 -0.40 -10.52 0.73
CA GLN A 43 0.56 -10.76 1.81
C GLN A 43 1.65 -9.68 1.81
N LEU A 44 2.20 -9.34 0.63
CA LEU A 44 3.16 -8.26 0.51
C LEU A 44 2.57 -6.91 0.94
N TYR A 45 1.30 -6.64 0.62
CA TYR A 45 0.63 -5.42 1.03
C TYR A 45 0.41 -5.36 2.55
N ILE A 46 0.06 -6.48 3.17
CA ILE A 46 -0.04 -6.59 4.64
C ILE A 46 1.30 -6.24 5.28
N ASP A 47 2.39 -6.83 4.77
CA ASP A 47 3.73 -6.59 5.29
C ASP A 47 4.16 -5.14 5.04
N PHE A 48 3.83 -4.57 3.88
CA PHE A 48 4.09 -3.19 3.53
C PHE A 48 3.36 -2.21 4.47
N LEU A 49 2.11 -2.49 4.83
CA LEU A 49 1.35 -1.65 5.75
C LEU A 49 1.94 -1.61 7.17
N ASN A 50 2.79 -2.59 7.55
CA ASN A 50 3.49 -2.60 8.83
C ASN A 50 4.78 -1.76 8.82
N GLU A 51 5.24 -1.28 7.66
CA GLU A 51 6.41 -0.40 7.55
C GLU A 51 6.08 1.02 8.06
N LEU A 52 7.12 1.74 8.50
CA LEU A 52 6.99 3.10 9.00
C LEU A 52 6.59 4.06 7.87
N ASP A 53 5.76 5.05 8.19
CA ASP A 53 5.35 6.08 7.23
C ASP A 53 6.52 6.83 6.61
N ALA A 54 7.55 7.13 7.40
CA ALA A 54 8.75 7.82 6.91
C ALA A 54 9.47 7.00 5.83
N ASP A 55 9.65 5.69 6.03
CA ASP A 55 10.34 4.81 5.10
C ASP A 55 9.53 4.62 3.82
N ILE A 56 8.23 4.38 3.98
CA ILE A 56 7.28 4.28 2.87
C ILE A 56 7.31 5.54 1.98
N MET A 57 7.25 6.72 2.61
CA MET A 57 7.28 7.98 1.89
C MET A 57 8.64 8.20 1.22
N ALA A 58 9.75 7.84 1.87
CA ALA A 58 11.08 7.91 1.26
C ALA A 58 11.21 7.02 0.01
N TRP A 59 10.61 5.83 0.01
CA TRP A 59 10.58 4.96 -1.18
C TRP A 59 9.70 5.51 -2.30
N ILE A 60 8.52 6.03 -1.94
CA ILE A 60 7.56 6.64 -2.88
C ILE A 60 8.15 7.87 -3.55
N MET A 61 8.81 8.73 -2.77
CA MET A 61 9.50 9.94 -3.25
C MET A 61 10.82 9.63 -3.99
N ASN A 62 11.16 8.35 -4.15
CA ASN A 62 12.41 7.88 -4.76
C ASN A 62 13.67 8.46 -4.10
N GLN A 63 13.61 8.77 -2.80
CA GLN A 63 14.75 9.25 -2.01
C GLN A 63 15.68 8.09 -1.63
N VAL A 64 15.10 6.92 -1.41
CA VAL A 64 15.81 5.66 -1.13
C VAL A 64 15.23 4.52 -1.99
N PRO A 65 16.03 3.50 -2.33
CA PRO A 65 15.56 2.43 -3.22
C PRO A 65 14.41 1.64 -2.59
N PHE A 66 13.41 1.32 -3.43
CA PHE A 66 12.29 0.48 -3.05
C PHE A 66 12.78 -0.94 -2.73
N PRO A 67 12.42 -1.55 -1.59
CA PRO A 67 12.89 -2.89 -1.23
C PRO A 67 12.46 -3.96 -2.25
N ASP A 68 13.37 -4.87 -2.58
CA ASP A 68 13.15 -5.94 -3.57
C ASP A 68 11.93 -6.82 -3.24
N LYS A 69 11.66 -7.05 -1.95
CA LYS A 69 10.51 -7.81 -1.47
C LYS A 69 9.16 -7.25 -1.93
N TYR A 70 9.08 -5.95 -2.24
CA TYR A 70 7.84 -5.28 -2.60
C TYR A 70 7.72 -4.97 -4.10
N LEU A 71 8.64 -5.43 -4.95
CA LEU A 71 8.63 -5.14 -6.39
C LEU A 71 7.33 -5.54 -7.10
N LEU A 72 6.68 -6.61 -6.65
CA LEU A 72 5.40 -7.06 -7.23
C LEU A 72 4.27 -6.04 -7.04
N ILE A 73 4.24 -5.35 -5.90
CA ILE A 73 3.22 -4.34 -5.60
C ILE A 73 3.68 -2.92 -5.92
N LYS A 74 4.99 -2.70 -6.11
CA LYS A 74 5.59 -1.40 -6.43
C LYS A 74 4.89 -0.69 -7.57
N THR A 75 4.71 -1.37 -8.71
CA THR A 75 4.07 -0.75 -9.89
C THR A 75 2.65 -0.27 -9.60
N LYS A 76 1.87 -1.03 -8.83
CA LYS A 76 0.51 -0.63 -8.43
C LYS A 76 0.55 0.56 -7.48
N ILE A 77 1.46 0.57 -6.50
CA ILE A 77 1.66 1.69 -5.57
C ILE A 77 2.03 2.96 -6.33
N LEU A 78 3.03 2.91 -7.20
CA LEU A 78 3.46 4.08 -7.96
C LEU A 78 2.36 4.61 -8.89
N SER A 79 1.58 3.72 -9.52
CA SER A 79 0.45 4.13 -10.37
C SER A 79 -0.67 4.89 -9.63
N THR A 80 -0.67 4.89 -8.29
CA THR A 80 -1.68 5.63 -7.50
C THR A 80 -1.28 7.07 -7.20
N ILE A 81 0.01 7.39 -7.37
CA ILE A 81 0.56 8.73 -7.13
C ILE A 81 0.49 9.57 -8.40
N ASP A 82 0.71 8.96 -9.56
CA ASP A 82 0.70 9.63 -10.87
C ASP A 82 -0.72 9.97 -11.40
N GLY A 83 -1.75 9.95 -10.55
CA GLY A 83 -3.16 10.07 -10.97
C GLY A 83 -4.08 10.85 -10.03
#